data_AF-C1MY38-F1
#
_entry.id   AF-C1MY38-F1
#
_cell.length_a   1.000
_cell.length_b   1.000
_cell.length_c   1.000
_cell.angle_alpha   90.00
_cell.angle_beta   90.00
_cell.angle_gamma   90.00
#
_symmetry.space_group_name_H-M   'P 1'
#
loop_
_entity.id
_entity.type
_entity.pdbx_description
1 polymer ?
#
loop_
_entity_poly.entity_id
_entity_poly.type
_entity_poly.pdbx_seq_one_letter_code
_entity_poly.pdbx_strand_id
1 'polypeptide(L)'
;MTATAARGVVVGALPLSRFCGGHFFFVRGGDAKRTCLAVHTTYQFSQARGKRQRLREHGLWTLDDDAYYEGRDVPGCEGFVMASPEDAPPRALLASGLYFWVPRARVSFCSLRPSPLAFNPDTPRRLRLRLTPFDSITPKSITINTPSAGVENHLAAAAWYRLAMRNLIAIGVALRRTPIMPELTCACDRYWGNVLPGCYIQGSDARPPFPRCPLDHVMNLPNMEAAGVTHREYSFLNNSRVSDTMRDPSNHAFVELNLDADARNGSVPRVAGVTTRGAHHAMRRISLDAYPTDVEWVAAAGDAKEPVLVVSSAIASFCTFKKRTDAISFDARMAKALRAESHFCRPGDGGPGSRSCEIGFEIPAGVADDADCDALRRAWDEPSGSFRGRYARMSAHKDS
;
A
#
# COMPACT_ATOMS: atom_id res chain seq x y z
N MET A 1 -7.95 -64.47 -14.41
CA MET A 1 -8.06 -63.11 -14.95
C MET A 1 -8.02 -62.13 -13.78
N THR A 2 -6.90 -61.43 -13.62
CA THR A 2 -6.72 -60.39 -12.60
C THR A 2 -7.48 -59.15 -13.02
N ALA A 3 -8.58 -58.82 -12.34
CA ALA A 3 -9.30 -57.57 -12.55
C ALA A 3 -8.49 -56.42 -11.95
N THR A 4 -7.85 -55.64 -12.83
CA THR A 4 -7.21 -54.38 -12.45
C THR A 4 -8.31 -53.40 -12.07
N ALA A 5 -8.47 -53.13 -10.76
CA ALA A 5 -9.39 -52.10 -10.30
C ALA A 5 -8.92 -50.73 -10.82
N ALA A 6 -9.61 -50.20 -11.83
CA ALA A 6 -9.43 -48.82 -12.25
C ALA A 6 -9.89 -47.91 -11.11
N ARG A 7 -8.95 -47.42 -10.30
CA ARG A 7 -9.21 -46.42 -9.26
C ARG A 7 -9.62 -45.13 -9.96
N GLY A 8 -10.93 -44.90 -10.09
CA GLY A 8 -11.48 -43.67 -10.64
C GLY A 8 -11.18 -42.47 -9.74
N VAL A 9 -10.89 -41.32 -10.34
CA VAL A 9 -10.76 -40.04 -9.62
C VAL A 9 -12.13 -39.39 -9.57
N VAL A 10 -12.62 -39.07 -8.37
CA VAL A 10 -13.84 -38.27 -8.18
C VAL A 10 -13.42 -36.80 -8.08
N VAL A 11 -13.94 -35.98 -8.98
CA VAL A 11 -13.70 -34.53 -9.01
C VAL A 11 -14.98 -33.80 -8.60
N GLY A 12 -14.87 -32.86 -7.66
CA GLY A 12 -15.97 -32.00 -7.21
C GLY A 12 -15.59 -30.53 -7.27
N ALA A 13 -16.56 -29.66 -7.52
CA ALA A 13 -16.37 -28.22 -7.50
C ALA A 13 -16.60 -27.67 -6.09
N LEU A 14 -15.68 -26.83 -5.61
CA LEU A 14 -15.79 -26.16 -4.32
C LEU A 14 -16.41 -24.75 -4.49
N PRO A 15 -17.35 -24.34 -3.62
CA PRO A 15 -17.97 -23.03 -3.75
C PRO A 15 -16.99 -21.90 -3.39
N LEU A 16 -16.83 -20.94 -4.30
CA LEU A 16 -15.92 -19.78 -4.12
C LEU A 16 -16.26 -18.90 -2.91
N SER A 17 -17.49 -18.97 -2.40
CA SER A 17 -17.93 -18.28 -1.19
C SER A 17 -17.34 -18.87 0.11
N ARG A 18 -16.83 -20.10 0.07
CA ARG A 18 -16.19 -20.80 1.19
C ARG A 18 -14.70 -21.11 0.93
N PHE A 19 -14.33 -21.29 -0.33
CA PHE A 19 -12.95 -21.55 -0.75
C PHE A 19 -12.45 -20.36 -1.55
N CYS A 20 -12.05 -19.33 -0.83
CA CYS A 20 -11.83 -18.00 -1.36
C CYS A 20 -10.49 -17.90 -2.09
N GLY A 21 -10.52 -17.21 -3.23
CA GLY A 21 -9.30 -16.86 -3.93
C GLY A 21 -8.53 -15.73 -3.28
N GLY A 22 -7.22 -15.72 -3.50
CA GLY A 22 -6.33 -14.72 -2.93
C GLY A 22 -6.76 -13.30 -3.30
N HIS A 23 -7.09 -13.05 -4.57
CA HIS A 23 -7.60 -11.74 -4.97
C HIS A 23 -8.86 -11.33 -4.19
N PHE A 24 -9.84 -12.24 -4.10
CA PHE A 24 -11.08 -12.02 -3.38
C PHE A 24 -10.84 -11.75 -1.88
N PHE A 25 -9.97 -12.52 -1.23
CA PHE A 25 -9.70 -12.34 0.19
C PHE A 25 -8.86 -11.10 0.48
N PHE A 26 -7.74 -10.93 -0.23
CA PHE A 26 -6.71 -9.93 0.10
C PHE A 26 -7.02 -8.53 -0.46
N VAL A 27 -7.72 -8.41 -1.59
CA VAL A 27 -7.97 -7.10 -2.25
C VAL A 27 -9.39 -6.58 -2.01
N ARG A 28 -10.41 -7.45 -1.96
CA ARG A 28 -11.81 -7.02 -1.80
C ARG A 28 -12.17 -6.58 -0.38
N GLY A 29 -11.56 -7.18 0.65
CA GLY A 29 -11.66 -6.80 2.06
C GLY A 29 -13.07 -6.47 2.61
N GLY A 30 -13.70 -7.36 3.38
CA GLY A 30 -15.00 -7.06 4.05
C GLY A 30 -15.64 -8.28 4.72
N ASP A 31 -16.97 -8.24 4.95
CA ASP A 31 -17.74 -9.32 5.58
C ASP A 31 -17.62 -10.67 4.87
N ALA A 32 -17.35 -10.65 3.56
CA ALA A 32 -17.08 -11.84 2.76
C ALA A 32 -15.85 -12.65 3.23
N LYS A 33 -14.93 -12.06 4.02
CA LYS A 33 -13.81 -12.79 4.64
C LYS A 33 -14.30 -13.81 5.69
N ARG A 34 -15.38 -13.49 6.41
CA ARG A 34 -15.88 -14.30 7.53
C ARG A 34 -16.52 -15.62 7.07
N THR A 35 -16.83 -15.75 5.78
CA THR A 35 -17.40 -16.98 5.21
C THR A 35 -16.36 -17.93 4.63
N CYS A 36 -15.11 -17.47 4.45
CA CYS A 36 -14.03 -18.27 3.89
C CYS A 36 -13.55 -19.32 4.90
N LEU A 37 -13.69 -20.61 4.57
CA LEU A 37 -13.10 -21.74 5.29
C LEU A 37 -11.63 -21.94 4.93
N ALA A 38 -11.29 -21.65 3.68
CA ALA A 38 -9.93 -21.72 3.16
C ALA A 38 -9.65 -20.53 2.26
N VAL A 39 -8.40 -20.07 2.27
CA VAL A 39 -7.91 -19.01 1.39
C VAL A 39 -6.74 -19.57 0.58
N HIS A 40 -6.89 -19.60 -0.75
CA HIS A 40 -5.80 -20.01 -1.62
C HIS A 40 -4.98 -18.78 -2.06
N THR A 41 -3.66 -18.82 -1.86
CA THR A 41 -2.76 -17.70 -2.19
C THR A 41 -2.30 -17.76 -3.66
N THR A 42 -3.26 -17.86 -4.59
CA THR A 42 -3.02 -17.85 -6.05
C THR A 42 -3.53 -16.53 -6.63
N TYR A 43 -2.98 -16.12 -7.78
CA TYR A 43 -3.13 -14.79 -8.40
C TYR A 43 -2.54 -13.65 -7.55
N GLN A 44 -1.29 -13.81 -7.11
CA GLN A 44 -0.57 -12.84 -6.28
C GLN A 44 0.79 -12.50 -6.90
N PHE A 45 1.28 -11.29 -6.63
CA PHE A 45 2.60 -10.85 -7.05
C PHE A 45 3.65 -11.21 -5.98
N SER A 46 4.95 -11.03 -6.26
CA SER A 46 6.04 -11.31 -5.31
C SER A 46 6.23 -12.78 -4.86
N GLN A 47 5.72 -13.75 -5.64
CA GLN A 47 5.94 -15.18 -5.44
C GLN A 47 5.67 -15.63 -3.98
N ALA A 48 6.52 -16.50 -3.40
CA ALA A 48 6.38 -16.96 -2.01
C ALA A 48 6.43 -15.82 -0.99
N ARG A 49 7.20 -14.75 -1.25
CA ARG A 49 7.35 -13.62 -0.32
C ARG A 49 6.07 -12.78 -0.25
N GLY A 50 5.40 -12.56 -1.38
CA GLY A 50 4.09 -11.91 -1.45
C GLY A 50 2.98 -12.74 -0.79
N LYS A 51 2.99 -14.06 -0.99
CA LYS A 51 2.07 -14.97 -0.30
C LYS A 51 2.20 -14.86 1.22
N ARG A 52 3.44 -14.95 1.73
CA ARG A 52 3.73 -14.80 3.16
C ARG A 52 3.28 -13.44 3.67
N GLN A 53 3.63 -12.36 2.98
CA GLN A 53 3.30 -11.00 3.42
C GLN A 53 1.78 -10.78 3.49
N ARG A 54 1.03 -11.21 2.48
CA ARG A 54 -0.44 -11.12 2.51
C ARG A 54 -1.06 -11.94 3.65
N LEU A 55 -0.49 -13.10 3.96
CA LEU A 55 -0.95 -13.87 5.11
C LEU A 55 -0.64 -13.14 6.43
N ARG A 56 0.53 -12.51 6.57
CA ARG A 56 0.87 -11.67 7.73
C ARG A 56 -0.07 -10.47 7.88
N GLU A 57 -0.31 -9.73 6.80
CA GLU A 57 -1.23 -8.57 6.70
C GLU A 57 -2.68 -8.86 7.14
N HIS A 58 -3.04 -10.14 7.26
CA HIS A 58 -4.36 -10.57 7.72
C HIS A 58 -4.32 -11.53 8.90
N GLY A 59 -3.17 -11.67 9.58
CA GLY A 59 -3.04 -12.52 10.77
C GLY A 59 -3.21 -14.01 10.50
N LEU A 60 -3.04 -14.46 9.25
CA LEU A 60 -3.18 -15.86 8.83
C LEU A 60 -1.83 -16.60 8.78
N TRP A 61 -0.71 -15.90 8.95
CA TRP A 61 0.62 -16.50 8.99
C TRP A 61 1.00 -16.86 10.43
N THR A 62 0.98 -18.15 10.76
CA THR A 62 1.21 -18.65 12.13
C THR A 62 2.61 -19.23 12.35
N LEU A 63 3.48 -19.19 11.33
CA LEU A 63 4.81 -19.82 11.38
C LEU A 63 5.90 -18.90 11.95
N ASP A 64 5.63 -17.61 12.17
CA ASP A 64 6.58 -16.73 12.83
C ASP A 64 6.71 -17.10 14.31
N ASP A 65 7.91 -16.98 14.86
CA ASP A 65 8.18 -17.21 16.28
C ASP A 65 7.90 -15.95 17.11
N ASP A 66 8.04 -16.05 18.44
CA ASP A 66 7.82 -14.90 19.32
C ASP A 66 8.88 -13.81 19.11
N ALA A 67 10.09 -14.18 18.64
CA ALA A 67 11.13 -13.22 18.31
C ALA A 67 10.68 -12.21 17.24
N TYR A 68 9.85 -12.61 16.28
CA TYR A 68 9.23 -11.70 15.33
C TYR A 68 8.35 -10.63 16.00
N TYR A 69 7.47 -11.04 16.93
CA TYR A 69 6.52 -10.15 17.59
C TYR A 69 7.15 -9.27 18.66
N GLU A 70 8.29 -9.69 19.21
CA GLU A 70 9.03 -8.96 20.22
C GLU A 70 10.22 -8.18 19.61
N GLY A 71 10.44 -8.26 18.30
CA GLY A 71 11.51 -7.58 17.58
C GLY A 71 12.92 -8.15 17.84
N ARG A 72 13.02 -9.33 18.45
CA ARG A 72 14.28 -10.01 18.79
C ARG A 72 14.93 -10.76 17.63
N ASP A 73 14.20 -10.93 16.53
CA ASP A 73 14.73 -11.42 15.24
C ASP A 73 15.73 -10.45 14.59
N VAL A 74 15.73 -9.18 15.03
CA VAL A 74 16.66 -8.15 14.57
C VAL A 74 17.68 -7.84 15.67
N PRO A 75 18.98 -8.11 15.46
CA PRO A 75 20.01 -7.82 16.44
C PRO A 75 20.07 -6.34 16.82
N GLY A 76 20.01 -6.05 18.13
CA GLY A 76 20.12 -4.69 18.65
C GLY A 76 18.91 -3.79 18.42
N CYS A 77 17.76 -4.37 18.03
CA CYS A 77 16.50 -3.66 17.86
C CYS A 77 16.02 -3.03 19.18
N GLU A 78 15.72 -1.73 19.17
CA GLU A 78 15.26 -0.96 20.33
C GLU A 78 13.76 -0.65 20.28
N GLY A 79 13.04 -1.23 19.32
CA GLY A 79 11.60 -1.07 19.16
C GLY A 79 11.21 -0.84 17.71
N PHE A 80 10.07 -0.18 17.52
CA PHE A 80 9.45 0.01 16.21
C PHE A 80 9.25 1.49 15.89
N VAL A 81 9.11 1.77 14.60
CA VAL A 81 8.73 3.10 14.09
C VAL A 81 7.65 2.94 13.02
N MET A 82 6.65 3.80 13.04
CA MET A 82 5.57 3.80 12.06
C MET A 82 5.11 5.22 11.73
N ALA A 83 4.49 5.38 10.56
CA ALA A 83 3.77 6.60 10.24
C ALA A 83 2.43 6.64 10.98
N SER A 84 1.95 7.85 11.28
CA SER A 84 0.60 8.01 11.82
C SER A 84 -0.45 7.54 10.80
N PRO A 85 -1.59 6.95 11.22
CA PRO A 85 -2.62 6.47 10.29
C PRO A 85 -3.23 7.57 9.40
N GLU A 86 -3.17 8.83 9.82
CA GLU A 86 -3.57 9.98 9.01
C GLU A 86 -2.56 10.39 7.93
N ASP A 87 -1.31 9.90 8.01
CA ASP A 87 -0.27 10.16 7.02
C ASP A 87 -0.50 9.28 5.78
N ALA A 88 -1.26 9.82 4.83
CA ALA A 88 -1.64 9.13 3.62
C ALA A 88 -1.50 10.05 2.38
N PRO A 89 -1.43 9.48 1.17
CA PRO A 89 -1.45 10.27 -0.05
C PRO A 89 -2.69 11.18 -0.11
N PRO A 90 -2.60 12.35 -0.76
CA PRO A 90 -3.73 13.26 -0.89
C PRO A 90 -4.98 12.55 -1.37
N ARG A 91 -6.12 12.79 -0.71
CA ARG A 91 -7.40 12.16 -1.05
C ARG A 91 -7.78 12.27 -2.52
N ALA A 92 -7.39 13.36 -3.20
CA ALA A 92 -7.60 13.53 -4.64
C ALA A 92 -6.95 12.44 -5.52
N LEU A 93 -5.85 11.81 -5.06
CA LEU A 93 -5.24 10.67 -5.76
C LEU A 93 -6.01 9.36 -5.52
N LEU A 94 -6.76 9.27 -4.41
CA LEU A 94 -7.43 8.05 -3.97
C LEU A 94 -8.94 8.09 -4.22
N ALA A 95 -9.49 9.26 -4.56
CA ALA A 95 -10.91 9.43 -4.82
C ALA A 95 -11.32 8.71 -6.10
N SER A 96 -12.29 7.80 -5.99
CA SER A 96 -13.13 7.45 -7.13
C SER A 96 -14.09 8.61 -7.36
N GLY A 97 -14.13 9.21 -8.55
CA GLY A 97 -15.21 10.13 -8.91
C GLY A 97 -16.56 9.52 -8.52
N LEU A 98 -17.39 10.29 -7.82
CA LEU A 98 -18.71 9.84 -7.35
C LEU A 98 -19.46 9.21 -8.52
N TYR A 99 -19.64 7.89 -8.49
CA TYR A 99 -20.71 7.25 -9.23
C TYR A 99 -22.03 7.69 -8.58
N PHE A 100 -22.53 8.86 -8.96
CA PHE A 100 -23.96 9.12 -8.85
C PHE A 100 -24.63 8.12 -9.79
N TRP A 101 -25.11 7.02 -9.22
CA TRP A 101 -26.14 6.22 -9.83
C TRP A 101 -27.36 7.13 -9.97
N VAL A 102 -27.48 7.82 -11.11
CA VAL A 102 -28.76 8.41 -11.50
C VAL A 102 -29.68 7.20 -11.72
N PRO A 103 -30.74 7.02 -10.91
CA PRO A 103 -31.75 6.02 -11.23
C PRO A 103 -32.22 6.38 -12.63
N ARG A 104 -32.00 5.48 -13.59
CA ARG A 104 -32.57 5.64 -14.93
C ARG A 104 -34.03 6.03 -14.77
N ALA A 105 -34.41 7.10 -15.45
CA ALA A 105 -35.77 7.57 -15.56
C ALA A 105 -36.73 6.38 -15.67
N ARG A 106 -37.80 6.43 -14.88
CA ARG A 106 -38.90 5.47 -14.88
C ARG A 106 -39.34 5.18 -16.32
N VAL A 107 -38.91 4.05 -16.88
CA VAL A 107 -39.65 3.40 -17.95
C VAL A 107 -40.68 2.54 -17.25
N SER A 108 -41.92 3.00 -17.29
CA SER A 108 -43.08 2.31 -16.74
C SER A 108 -43.25 0.97 -17.45
N PHE A 109 -42.79 -0.12 -16.84
CA PHE A 109 -43.18 -1.45 -17.25
C PHE A 109 -44.49 -1.79 -16.53
N CYS A 110 -45.55 -1.82 -17.32
CA CYS A 110 -46.86 -2.29 -16.93
C CYS A 110 -46.75 -3.72 -16.35
N SER A 111 -47.15 -3.85 -15.08
CA SER A 111 -47.89 -4.98 -14.52
C SER A 111 -47.57 -6.38 -15.05
N LEU A 112 -46.71 -7.12 -14.35
CA LEU A 112 -46.87 -8.57 -14.17
C LEU A 112 -46.47 -8.95 -12.74
N ARG A 113 -47.44 -9.47 -11.97
CA ARG A 113 -47.28 -9.96 -10.59
C ARG A 113 -46.33 -11.17 -10.55
N PRO A 114 -45.45 -11.29 -9.55
CA PRO A 114 -44.72 -12.53 -9.33
C PRO A 114 -45.57 -13.53 -8.53
N SER A 115 -45.77 -14.72 -9.09
CA SER A 115 -46.15 -15.91 -8.31
C SER A 115 -44.89 -16.52 -7.69
N PRO A 116 -44.93 -17.05 -6.45
CA PRO A 116 -43.75 -17.64 -5.83
C PRO A 116 -43.56 -19.06 -6.36
N LEU A 117 -42.50 -19.29 -7.14
CA LEU A 117 -42.06 -20.65 -7.47
C LEU A 117 -40.92 -21.05 -6.53
N ALA A 118 -41.22 -22.00 -5.67
CA ALA A 118 -40.30 -22.67 -4.76
C ALA A 118 -39.15 -23.32 -5.54
N PHE A 119 -37.93 -23.14 -5.03
CA PHE A 119 -36.71 -23.76 -5.54
C PHE A 119 -36.65 -25.21 -5.07
N ASN A 120 -36.72 -26.18 -5.99
CA ASN A 120 -36.53 -27.60 -5.71
C ASN A 120 -35.14 -28.04 -6.24
N PRO A 121 -34.20 -28.47 -5.37
CA PRO A 121 -32.81 -28.72 -5.73
C PRO A 121 -32.54 -30.01 -6.53
N ASP A 122 -33.53 -30.88 -6.79
CA ASP A 122 -33.27 -32.25 -7.30
C ASP A 122 -33.55 -32.51 -8.79
N THR A 123 -33.55 -31.48 -9.66
CA THR A 123 -33.66 -31.71 -11.13
C THR A 123 -32.47 -31.18 -11.92
N PRO A 124 -31.61 -32.05 -12.51
CA PRO A 124 -30.55 -31.61 -13.39
C PRO A 124 -31.13 -31.25 -14.76
N ARG A 125 -31.24 -29.95 -15.08
CA ARG A 125 -31.53 -29.50 -16.46
C ARG A 125 -30.23 -29.20 -17.20
N ARG A 126 -30.02 -29.87 -18.34
CA ARG A 126 -28.98 -29.52 -19.33
C ARG A 126 -29.21 -28.09 -19.83
N LEU A 127 -28.32 -27.18 -19.46
CA LEU A 127 -28.31 -25.82 -20.00
C LEU A 127 -27.66 -25.84 -21.39
N ARG A 128 -28.46 -25.75 -22.46
CA ARG A 128 -27.94 -25.44 -23.80
C ARG A 128 -27.73 -23.93 -23.90
N LEU A 129 -26.49 -23.47 -23.74
CA LEU A 129 -26.10 -22.10 -24.08
C LEU A 129 -26.10 -21.93 -25.60
N ARG A 130 -27.05 -21.14 -26.12
CA ARG A 130 -26.95 -20.56 -27.47
C ARG A 130 -26.03 -19.34 -27.38
N LEU A 131 -24.83 -19.46 -27.94
CA LEU A 131 -23.95 -18.31 -28.17
C LEU A 131 -24.53 -17.50 -29.32
N THR A 132 -25.00 -16.28 -29.06
CA THR A 132 -25.28 -15.30 -30.11
C THR A 132 -23.99 -14.56 -30.46
N PRO A 133 -23.74 -14.23 -31.74
CA PRO A 133 -22.56 -13.46 -32.13
C PRO A 133 -22.59 -12.08 -31.46
N PHE A 134 -21.43 -11.63 -31.04
CA PHE A 134 -21.22 -10.36 -30.35
C PHE A 134 -21.30 -9.23 -31.37
N ASP A 135 -22.43 -8.51 -31.45
CA ASP A 135 -22.49 -7.26 -32.19
C ASP A 135 -21.74 -6.18 -31.41
N SER A 136 -20.77 -5.57 -32.09
CA SER A 136 -19.89 -4.52 -31.59
C SER A 136 -20.68 -3.26 -31.22
N ILE A 137 -20.97 -3.08 -29.93
CA ILE A 137 -21.38 -1.79 -29.39
C ILE A 137 -20.11 -0.98 -29.13
N THR A 138 -19.80 -0.05 -30.03
CA THR A 138 -18.82 1.02 -29.78
C THR A 138 -19.43 2.03 -28.80
N PRO A 139 -18.84 2.25 -27.61
CA PRO A 139 -19.31 3.32 -26.74
C PRO A 139 -18.88 4.66 -27.34
N LYS A 140 -19.86 5.54 -27.64
CA LYS A 140 -19.60 6.95 -27.89
C LYS A 140 -18.94 7.56 -26.65
N SER A 141 -17.87 8.31 -26.88
CA SER A 141 -17.05 8.98 -25.87
C SER A 141 -17.89 9.80 -24.90
N ILE A 142 -17.85 9.42 -23.63
CA ILE A 142 -18.28 10.26 -22.51
C ILE A 142 -17.02 10.91 -21.95
N THR A 143 -16.89 12.22 -22.13
CA THR A 143 -15.84 13.02 -21.51
C THR A 143 -16.20 13.21 -20.03
N ILE A 144 -15.37 12.68 -19.12
CA ILE A 144 -15.53 12.85 -17.66
C ILE A 144 -14.41 13.74 -17.14
N ASN A 145 -14.73 14.99 -16.79
CA ASN A 145 -13.84 15.88 -16.03
C ASN A 145 -14.05 15.64 -14.53
N THR A 146 -13.36 14.67 -13.96
CA THR A 146 -12.97 14.54 -12.54
C THR A 146 -11.96 13.39 -12.45
N PRO A 147 -10.84 13.50 -11.71
CA PRO A 147 -9.82 12.46 -11.67
C PRO A 147 -10.41 11.24 -10.94
N SER A 148 -10.93 10.32 -11.73
CA SER A 148 -11.42 9.03 -11.30
C SER A 148 -10.24 8.08 -11.10
N ALA A 149 -10.44 6.97 -10.40
CA ALA A 149 -9.46 5.90 -10.27
C ALA A 149 -8.76 5.62 -11.61
N GLY A 150 -7.43 5.74 -11.62
CA GLY A 150 -6.63 5.70 -12.85
C GLY A 150 -5.20 5.28 -12.56
N VAL A 151 -4.57 4.67 -13.56
CA VAL A 151 -3.20 4.15 -13.45
C VAL A 151 -2.24 5.24 -12.98
N GLU A 152 -2.37 6.46 -13.49
CA GLU A 152 -1.56 7.61 -13.08
C GLU A 152 -1.69 7.98 -11.60
N ASN A 153 -2.91 7.92 -11.06
CA ASN A 153 -3.20 8.18 -9.67
C ASN A 153 -2.65 7.06 -8.78
N HIS A 154 -2.77 5.81 -9.21
CA HIS A 154 -2.16 4.67 -8.52
C HIS A 154 -0.63 4.84 -8.44
N LEU A 155 0.00 5.23 -9.54
CA LEU A 155 1.44 5.44 -9.59
C LEU A 155 1.89 6.61 -8.71
N ALA A 156 1.15 7.72 -8.71
CA ALA A 156 1.44 8.85 -7.84
C ALA A 156 1.30 8.49 -6.35
N ALA A 157 0.25 7.76 -5.98
CA ALA A 157 0.08 7.25 -4.62
C ALA A 157 1.18 6.25 -4.25
N ALA A 158 1.54 5.33 -5.15
CA ALA A 158 2.63 4.38 -4.94
C ALA A 158 3.96 5.11 -4.71
N ALA A 159 4.23 6.18 -5.46
CA ALA A 159 5.42 7.00 -5.30
C ALA A 159 5.49 7.64 -3.90
N TRP A 160 4.36 8.21 -3.44
CA TRP A 160 4.23 8.70 -2.06
C TRP A 160 4.55 7.62 -1.02
N TYR A 161 3.93 6.44 -1.13
CA TYR A 161 4.13 5.34 -0.18
C TYR A 161 5.58 4.87 -0.18
N ARG A 162 6.24 4.83 -1.35
CA ARG A 162 7.62 4.39 -1.48
C ARG A 162 8.59 5.36 -0.83
N LEU A 163 8.36 6.66 -0.96
CA LEU A 163 9.10 7.67 -0.22
C LEU A 163 8.87 7.52 1.29
N ALA A 164 7.61 7.44 1.73
CA ALA A 164 7.28 7.24 3.15
C ALA A 164 7.99 6.01 3.74
N MET A 165 7.93 4.87 3.06
CA MET A 165 8.61 3.64 3.49
C MET A 165 10.13 3.78 3.50
N ARG A 166 10.73 4.42 2.48
CA ARG A 166 12.18 4.71 2.46
C ARG A 166 12.58 5.51 3.69
N ASN A 167 11.82 6.54 4.04
CA ASN A 167 12.08 7.39 5.21
C ASN A 167 11.97 6.60 6.52
N LEU A 168 10.91 5.81 6.69
CA LEU A 168 10.75 4.94 7.86
C LEU A 168 11.89 3.93 8.01
N ILE A 169 12.37 3.37 6.89
CA ILE A 169 13.54 2.48 6.90
C ILE A 169 14.81 3.24 7.31
N ALA A 170 14.98 4.49 6.85
CA ALA A 170 16.12 5.33 7.24
C ALA A 170 16.13 5.65 8.75
N ILE A 171 14.97 6.00 9.30
CA ILE A 171 14.79 6.22 10.75
C ILE A 171 15.06 4.94 11.52
N GLY A 172 14.58 3.80 11.00
CA GLY A 172 14.87 2.50 11.58
C GLY A 172 16.36 2.18 11.65
N VAL A 173 17.14 2.55 10.63
CA VAL A 173 18.60 2.45 10.67
C VAL A 173 19.20 3.39 11.70
N ALA A 174 18.80 4.67 11.72
CA ALA A 174 19.37 5.67 12.61
C ALA A 174 19.11 5.36 14.10
N LEU A 175 17.93 4.85 14.43
CA LEU A 175 17.48 4.59 15.80
C LEU A 175 17.54 3.11 16.21
N ARG A 176 18.04 2.22 15.34
CA ARG A 176 17.98 0.76 15.53
C ARG A 176 16.56 0.26 15.81
N ARG A 177 15.58 0.74 15.05
CA ARG A 177 14.17 0.35 15.17
C ARG A 177 13.66 -0.33 13.90
N THR A 178 12.71 -1.25 14.04
CA THR A 178 12.11 -1.93 12.89
C THR A 178 10.93 -1.12 12.36
N PRO A 179 10.87 -0.77 11.07
CA PRO A 179 9.74 -0.05 10.51
C PRO A 179 8.50 -0.94 10.39
N ILE A 180 7.36 -0.43 10.84
CA ILE A 180 6.04 -0.98 10.54
C ILE A 180 5.51 -0.24 9.31
N MET A 181 5.22 -0.99 8.25
CA MET A 181 4.76 -0.43 6.98
C MET A 181 3.36 0.17 7.11
N PRO A 182 3.05 1.28 6.40
CA PRO A 182 1.74 1.90 6.46
C PRO A 182 0.66 1.01 5.83
N GLU A 183 -0.58 1.21 6.26
CA GLU A 183 -1.74 0.66 5.56
C GLU A 183 -1.90 1.36 4.20
N LEU A 184 -2.01 0.56 3.14
CA LEU A 184 -2.07 1.11 1.79
C LEU A 184 -3.52 1.19 1.30
N THR A 185 -3.86 2.33 0.72
CA THR A 185 -5.04 2.46 -0.15
C THR A 185 -4.57 2.66 -1.58
N CYS A 186 -5.00 1.76 -2.48
CA CYS A 186 -4.60 1.79 -3.89
C CYS A 186 -5.74 2.31 -4.77
N ALA A 187 -5.42 3.23 -5.69
CA ALA A 187 -6.39 3.73 -6.66
C ALA A 187 -6.73 2.70 -7.77
N CYS A 188 -5.85 1.73 -7.99
CA CYS A 188 -6.02 0.67 -8.99
C CYS A 188 -5.50 -0.64 -8.44
N ASP A 189 -6.11 -1.72 -8.90
CA ASP A 189 -5.73 -3.08 -8.60
C ASP A 189 -4.55 -3.53 -9.49
N ARG A 190 -3.87 -4.59 -9.07
CA ARG A 190 -2.66 -5.12 -9.71
C ARG A 190 -2.65 -6.64 -9.66
N TYR A 191 -2.40 -7.26 -10.82
CA TYR A 191 -2.22 -8.71 -10.96
C TYR A 191 -0.93 -9.03 -11.74
N TRP A 192 -0.18 -10.06 -11.31
CA TRP A 192 0.97 -10.70 -12.00
C TRP A 192 2.10 -9.80 -12.53
N GLY A 193 2.08 -8.50 -12.26
CA GLY A 193 3.17 -7.60 -12.63
C GLY A 193 2.69 -6.17 -12.81
N ASN A 194 1.54 -5.95 -13.44
CA ASN A 194 1.12 -4.63 -13.89
C ASN A 194 -0.11 -4.11 -13.16
N VAL A 195 -0.12 -2.80 -12.90
CA VAL A 195 -1.33 -2.08 -12.53
C VAL A 195 -2.34 -2.28 -13.64
N LEU A 196 -3.62 -2.48 -13.32
CA LEU A 196 -4.60 -2.76 -14.34
C LEU A 196 -5.01 -1.49 -15.09
N PRO A 197 -5.02 -1.49 -16.44
CA PRO A 197 -5.51 -0.33 -17.20
C PRO A 197 -6.95 0.05 -16.85
N GLY A 198 -7.80 -0.96 -16.58
CA GLY A 198 -9.16 -0.76 -16.09
C GLY A 198 -9.27 -0.56 -14.58
N CYS A 199 -8.15 -0.54 -13.85
CA CYS A 199 -8.04 -0.39 -12.40
C CYS A 199 -8.74 -1.44 -11.52
N TYR A 200 -9.40 -2.44 -12.09
CA TYR A 200 -9.96 -3.59 -11.36
C TYR A 200 -9.88 -4.83 -12.25
N ILE A 201 -9.90 -6.02 -11.63
CA ILE A 201 -10.00 -7.28 -12.38
C ILE A 201 -11.40 -7.42 -12.99
N GLN A 202 -11.50 -7.60 -14.31
CA GLN A 202 -12.76 -7.82 -15.01
C GLN A 202 -13.53 -9.01 -14.40
N GLY A 203 -14.83 -8.83 -14.15
CA GLY A 203 -15.66 -9.82 -13.45
C GLY A 203 -15.54 -9.80 -11.93
N SER A 204 -14.64 -9.00 -11.35
CA SER A 204 -14.66 -8.73 -9.90
C SER A 204 -15.74 -7.71 -9.56
N ASP A 205 -16.36 -7.87 -8.39
CA ASP A 205 -17.27 -6.88 -7.78
C ASP A 205 -16.51 -5.79 -7.02
N ALA A 206 -15.21 -6.01 -6.75
CA ALA A 206 -14.38 -5.01 -6.09
C ALA A 206 -14.16 -3.83 -7.04
N ARG A 207 -14.29 -2.61 -6.50
CA ARG A 207 -14.13 -1.36 -7.24
C ARG A 207 -13.14 -0.47 -6.51
N PRO A 208 -12.35 0.33 -7.23
CA PRO A 208 -11.46 1.29 -6.60
C PRO A 208 -12.25 2.37 -5.84
N PRO A 209 -11.65 2.97 -4.79
CA PRO A 209 -10.33 2.64 -4.24
C PRO A 209 -10.32 1.31 -3.48
N PHE A 210 -9.15 0.66 -3.42
CA PHE A 210 -8.94 -0.59 -2.68
C PHE A 210 -8.29 -0.28 -1.32
N PRO A 211 -9.07 -0.20 -0.23
CA PRO A 211 -8.51 -0.04 1.11
C PRO A 211 -7.79 -1.32 1.53
N ARG A 212 -6.70 -1.20 2.30
CA ARG A 212 -5.84 -2.33 2.69
C ARG A 212 -5.34 -3.11 1.49
N CYS A 213 -4.90 -2.41 0.44
CA CYS A 213 -4.26 -3.10 -0.67
C CYS A 213 -2.94 -3.74 -0.20
N PRO A 214 -2.58 -4.93 -0.71
CA PRO A 214 -1.37 -5.62 -0.30
C PRO A 214 -0.08 -4.82 -0.52
N LEU A 215 0.92 -4.94 0.36
CA LEU A 215 2.21 -4.27 0.21
C LEU A 215 2.90 -4.58 -1.13
N ASP A 216 2.71 -5.80 -1.66
CA ASP A 216 3.23 -6.21 -2.97
C ASP A 216 2.58 -5.50 -4.16
N HIS A 217 1.54 -4.68 -3.95
CA HIS A 217 1.02 -3.80 -4.98
C HIS A 217 1.96 -2.62 -5.27
N VAL A 218 2.69 -2.13 -4.25
CA VAL A 218 3.57 -0.95 -4.33
C VAL A 218 5.06 -1.31 -4.23
N MET A 219 5.39 -2.40 -3.54
CA MET A 219 6.76 -2.84 -3.26
C MET A 219 7.08 -4.19 -3.92
N ASN A 220 8.37 -4.42 -4.19
CA ASN A 220 8.87 -5.74 -4.60
C ASN A 220 9.46 -6.45 -3.36
N LEU A 221 8.69 -7.37 -2.77
CA LEU A 221 9.07 -8.02 -1.52
C LEU A 221 10.31 -8.93 -1.64
N PRO A 222 10.50 -9.71 -2.74
CA PRO A 222 11.77 -10.39 -3.00
C PRO A 222 12.97 -9.45 -2.96
N ASN A 223 12.88 -8.28 -3.58
CA ASN A 223 13.96 -7.30 -3.60
C ASN A 223 14.20 -6.65 -2.24
N MET A 224 13.14 -6.34 -1.48
CA MET A 224 13.28 -5.86 -0.10
C MET A 224 14.02 -6.87 0.77
N GLU A 225 13.64 -8.16 0.70
CA GLU A 225 14.31 -9.20 1.46
C GLU A 225 15.76 -9.40 1.01
N ALA A 226 16.00 -9.43 -0.31
CA ALA A 226 17.34 -9.55 -0.86
C ALA A 226 18.23 -8.33 -0.57
N ALA A 227 17.64 -7.17 -0.27
CA ALA A 227 18.33 -5.99 0.21
C ALA A 227 18.52 -5.97 1.74
N GLY A 228 18.05 -7.00 2.46
CA GLY A 228 18.15 -7.07 3.92
C GLY A 228 17.27 -6.04 4.64
N VAL A 229 16.15 -5.64 4.04
CA VAL A 229 15.19 -4.71 4.67
C VAL A 229 14.22 -5.49 5.56
N THR A 230 14.47 -5.46 6.87
CA THR A 230 13.53 -5.96 7.86
C THR A 230 12.39 -4.98 8.10
N HIS A 231 11.17 -5.49 8.19
CA HIS A 231 9.96 -4.69 8.40
C HIS A 231 8.83 -5.52 9.02
N ARG A 232 7.77 -4.83 9.43
CA ARG A 232 6.49 -5.40 9.84
C ARG A 232 5.34 -4.91 8.96
N GLU A 233 4.30 -5.72 8.84
CA GLU A 233 3.07 -5.37 8.14
C GLU A 233 2.25 -4.32 8.88
N TYR A 234 1.37 -3.61 8.17
CA TYR A 234 0.50 -2.58 8.75
C TYR A 234 -0.40 -3.10 9.88
N SER A 235 -0.76 -4.38 9.84
CA SER A 235 -1.61 -5.04 10.83
C SER A 235 -0.85 -5.59 12.04
N PHE A 236 0.47 -5.38 12.13
CA PHE A 236 1.33 -6.00 13.14
C PHE A 236 0.84 -5.77 14.57
N LEU A 237 0.53 -4.51 14.94
CA LEU A 237 0.05 -4.15 16.27
C LEU A 237 -1.38 -4.67 16.57
N ASN A 238 -2.11 -5.14 15.56
CA ASN A 238 -3.43 -5.77 15.75
C ASN A 238 -3.31 -7.27 16.05
N ASN A 239 -2.10 -7.85 15.94
CA ASN A 239 -1.87 -9.26 16.18
C ASN A 239 -1.83 -9.56 17.68
N SER A 240 -2.59 -10.57 18.14
CA SER A 240 -2.66 -10.95 19.56
C SER A 240 -1.36 -11.51 20.13
N ARG A 241 -0.37 -11.85 19.28
CA ARG A 241 0.98 -12.28 19.71
C ARG A 241 1.90 -11.10 20.03
N VAL A 242 1.54 -9.89 19.64
CA VAL A 242 2.24 -8.67 20.07
C VAL A 242 1.81 -8.34 21.51
N SER A 243 2.80 -8.03 22.36
CA SER A 243 2.57 -7.75 23.78
C SER A 243 1.61 -6.57 24.00
N ASP A 244 0.82 -6.64 25.07
CA ASP A 244 -0.16 -5.60 25.42
C ASP A 244 0.49 -4.23 25.56
N THR A 245 1.70 -4.17 26.13
CA THR A 245 2.51 -2.94 26.23
C THR A 245 2.76 -2.30 24.87
N MET A 246 3.05 -3.09 23.84
CA MET A 246 3.32 -2.57 22.49
C MET A 246 2.04 -2.26 21.72
N ARG A 247 0.93 -2.96 22.00
CA ARG A 247 -0.37 -2.71 21.37
C ARG A 247 -1.07 -1.48 21.93
N ASP A 248 -0.84 -1.13 23.20
CA ASP A 248 -1.45 0.01 23.86
C ASP A 248 -0.82 1.34 23.40
N PRO A 249 -1.57 2.22 22.71
CA PRO A 249 -1.07 3.50 22.22
C PRO A 249 -0.58 4.44 23.33
N SER A 250 -0.99 4.28 24.60
CA SER A 250 -0.47 5.14 25.67
C SER A 250 1.01 4.90 25.98
N ASN A 251 1.56 3.77 25.54
CA ASN A 251 2.99 3.45 25.69
C ASN A 251 3.82 3.92 24.49
N HIS A 252 3.21 4.55 23.48
CA HIS A 252 3.92 5.03 22.30
C HIS A 252 4.39 6.47 22.51
N ALA A 253 5.41 6.89 21.76
CA ALA A 253 5.77 8.29 21.64
C ALA A 253 5.35 8.82 20.26
N PHE A 254 4.81 10.03 20.24
CA PHE A 254 4.43 10.72 19.02
C PHE A 254 5.52 11.72 18.64
N VAL A 255 6.01 11.63 17.42
CA VAL A 255 7.02 12.55 16.88
C VAL A 255 6.35 13.52 15.91
N GLU A 256 6.23 14.76 16.35
CA GLU A 256 5.63 15.85 15.59
C GLU A 256 6.71 16.54 14.75
N LEU A 257 6.60 16.40 13.43
CA LEU A 257 7.46 17.07 12.44
C LEU A 257 6.85 18.43 12.08
N ASN A 258 7.56 19.49 12.44
CA ASN A 258 7.17 20.87 12.17
C ASN A 258 7.64 21.26 10.77
N LEU A 259 6.70 21.64 9.92
CA LEU A 259 6.97 22.09 8.56
C LEU A 259 7.15 23.61 8.48
N ASP A 260 6.77 24.35 9.53
CA ASP A 260 6.81 25.82 9.55
C ASP A 260 8.19 26.35 9.98
N ALA A 261 8.88 27.04 9.07
CA ALA A 261 10.11 27.79 9.40
C ALA A 261 9.88 28.93 10.41
N ASP A 262 8.63 29.40 10.56
CA ASP A 262 8.22 30.51 11.43
C ASP A 262 8.04 30.13 12.91
N ALA A 263 8.07 28.83 13.25
CA ALA A 263 8.01 28.36 14.63
C ALA A 263 9.22 28.80 15.49
N ARG A 264 10.25 29.39 14.87
CA ARG A 264 11.46 29.90 15.54
C ARG A 264 11.23 31.18 16.35
N ASN A 265 10.12 31.90 16.13
CA ASN A 265 9.80 33.16 16.83
C ASN A 265 8.40 33.13 17.47
N GLY A 266 8.20 32.30 18.50
CA GLY A 266 7.32 32.58 19.67
C GLY A 266 5.84 32.96 19.47
N SER A 267 5.28 32.98 18.28
CA SER A 267 3.88 33.35 18.03
C SER A 267 3.32 32.50 16.91
N VAL A 268 2.57 31.46 17.29
CA VAL A 268 1.91 30.52 16.36
C VAL A 268 0.55 31.07 15.94
N PRO A 269 0.30 31.42 14.66
CA PRO A 269 -1.02 31.30 14.08
C PRO A 269 -1.20 29.83 13.70
N ARG A 270 -2.11 29.13 14.41
CA ARG A 270 -2.51 27.77 14.07
C ARG A 270 -2.96 27.74 12.61
N VAL A 271 -2.32 26.95 11.76
CA VAL A 271 -2.91 26.54 10.48
C VAL A 271 -4.26 25.88 10.80
N ALA A 272 -5.33 26.60 10.50
CA ALA A 272 -6.69 26.13 10.69
C ALA A 272 -6.96 25.00 9.68
N GLY A 273 -6.86 23.74 10.13
CA GLY A 273 -7.28 22.60 9.31
C GLY A 273 -6.91 21.22 9.82
N VAL A 274 -5.80 21.06 10.55
CA VAL A 274 -5.40 19.75 11.12
C VAL A 274 -5.37 19.89 12.64
N THR A 275 -6.54 19.72 13.25
CA THR A 275 -6.60 19.53 14.70
C THR A 275 -6.31 18.06 14.99
N THR A 276 -5.09 17.74 15.43
CA THR A 276 -4.71 16.46 16.07
C THR A 276 -5.36 16.32 17.46
N ARG A 277 -6.66 16.65 17.58
CA ARG A 277 -7.39 16.79 18.84
C ARG A 277 -7.93 15.47 19.42
N GLY A 278 -7.67 14.33 18.79
CA GLY A 278 -8.34 13.07 19.15
C GLY A 278 -7.45 11.99 19.78
N ALA A 279 -6.37 11.59 19.10
CA ALA A 279 -5.77 10.27 19.34
C ALA A 279 -4.42 10.27 20.08
N HIS A 280 -3.75 11.42 20.21
CA HIS A 280 -2.35 11.49 20.66
C HIS A 280 -2.15 12.35 21.92
N HIS A 281 -3.20 12.54 22.72
CA HIS A 281 -3.13 13.40 23.91
C HIS A 281 -2.44 12.74 25.12
N ALA A 282 -2.40 11.41 25.19
CA ALA A 282 -1.78 10.66 26.29
C ALA A 282 -0.31 10.28 26.04
N MET A 283 0.20 10.46 24.82
CA MET A 283 1.56 10.08 24.45
C MET A 283 2.57 11.18 24.73
N ARG A 284 3.81 10.79 25.07
CA ARG A 284 4.96 11.70 25.04
C ARG A 284 5.09 12.27 23.64
N ARG A 285 5.29 13.59 23.53
CA ARG A 285 5.54 14.27 22.26
C ARG A 285 7.00 14.66 22.12
N ILE A 286 7.59 14.31 20.99
CA ILE A 286 8.93 14.72 20.57
C ILE A 286 8.73 15.64 19.37
N SER A 287 9.31 16.83 19.41
CA SER A 287 9.18 17.81 18.33
C SER A 287 10.48 17.88 17.53
N LEU A 288 10.38 17.81 16.21
CA LEU A 288 11.49 17.89 15.27
C LEU A 288 11.14 18.81 14.12
N ASP A 289 12.10 19.55 13.60
CA ASP A 289 11.94 20.20 12.30
C ASP A 289 11.81 19.14 11.21
N ALA A 290 10.96 19.39 10.21
CA ALA A 290 10.82 18.51 9.06
C ALA A 290 12.15 18.30 8.33
N TYR A 291 12.27 17.15 7.66
CA TYR A 291 13.51 16.70 7.03
C TYR A 291 14.70 16.66 8.00
N PRO A 292 14.57 16.01 9.18
CA PRO A 292 15.70 15.85 10.08
C PRO A 292 16.73 14.87 9.49
N THR A 293 17.98 15.11 9.84
CA THR A 293 19.12 14.21 9.64
C THR A 293 19.10 13.07 10.65
N ASP A 294 19.87 12.01 10.38
CA ASP A 294 20.09 10.92 11.32
C ASP A 294 20.56 11.39 12.72
N VAL A 295 21.44 12.39 12.78
CA VAL A 295 21.93 12.92 14.06
C VAL A 295 20.88 13.70 14.83
N GLU A 296 19.99 14.43 14.14
CA GLU A 296 18.85 15.11 14.78
C GLU A 296 17.86 14.09 15.33
N TRP A 297 17.61 13.00 14.58
CA TRP A 297 16.82 11.87 15.06
C TRP A 297 17.40 11.24 16.32
N VAL A 298 18.70 10.92 16.31
CA VAL A 298 19.37 10.31 17.47
C VAL A 298 19.36 11.26 18.66
N ALA A 299 19.56 12.56 18.45
CA ALA A 299 19.51 13.55 19.52
C ALA A 299 18.12 13.70 20.15
N ALA A 300 17.05 13.63 19.34
CA ALA A 300 15.69 13.86 19.82
C ALA A 300 14.98 12.60 20.34
N ALA A 301 15.28 11.42 19.77
CA ALA A 301 14.54 10.19 20.02
C ALA A 301 15.44 8.96 20.23
N GLY A 302 16.77 9.10 20.24
CA GLY A 302 17.70 7.98 20.43
C GLY A 302 17.65 7.36 21.84
N ASP A 303 17.19 8.11 22.85
CA ASP A 303 17.02 7.62 24.22
C ASP A 303 15.59 7.13 24.53
N ALA A 304 14.67 7.26 23.57
CA ALA A 304 13.27 6.89 23.72
C ALA A 304 13.13 5.41 24.13
N LYS A 305 12.40 5.17 25.22
CA LYS A 305 12.15 3.82 25.78
C LYS A 305 10.82 3.23 25.33
N GLU A 306 10.02 4.05 24.66
CA GLU A 306 8.73 3.69 24.12
C GLU A 306 8.91 2.59 23.05
N PRO A 307 8.15 1.49 23.10
CA PRO A 307 8.28 0.39 22.14
C PRO A 307 7.96 0.81 20.71
N VAL A 308 7.14 1.85 20.51
CA VAL A 308 6.75 2.35 19.19
C VAL A 308 6.88 3.87 19.13
N LEU A 309 7.55 4.35 18.08
CA LEU A 309 7.54 5.76 17.69
C LEU A 309 6.55 5.95 16.53
N VAL A 310 5.63 6.89 16.68
CA VAL A 310 4.64 7.25 15.66
C VAL A 310 5.01 8.61 15.09
N VAL A 311 5.41 8.68 13.82
CA VAL A 311 5.81 9.94 13.18
C VAL A 311 4.61 10.60 12.49
N SER A 312 4.47 11.92 12.63
CA SER A 312 3.33 12.66 12.07
C SER A 312 3.28 12.69 10.54
N SER A 313 4.44 12.61 9.88
CA SER A 313 4.57 12.61 8.42
C SER A 313 5.81 11.84 7.98
N ALA A 314 5.65 10.63 7.45
CA ALA A 314 6.76 9.82 6.97
C ALA A 314 7.47 10.48 5.79
N ILE A 315 6.76 11.14 4.87
CA ILE A 315 7.41 11.79 3.71
C ILE A 315 8.31 12.97 4.09
N ALA A 316 8.03 13.64 5.21
CA ALA A 316 8.86 14.71 5.75
C ALA A 316 9.82 14.23 6.85
N SER A 317 9.87 12.92 7.13
CA SER A 317 10.53 12.41 8.33
C SER A 317 12.03 12.19 8.20
N PHE A 318 12.64 12.31 7.03
CA PHE A 318 14.09 12.05 6.92
C PHE A 318 14.71 12.75 5.71
N CYS A 319 15.77 13.52 5.97
CA CYS A 319 16.60 14.15 4.95
C CYS A 319 17.73 13.22 4.52
N THR A 320 18.81 13.16 5.32
CA THR A 320 20.05 12.47 4.98
C THR A 320 20.79 11.94 6.21
N PHE A 321 21.80 11.10 5.97
CA PHE A 321 22.77 10.71 6.98
C PHE A 321 23.94 11.70 6.98
N LYS A 322 24.35 12.17 8.17
CA LYS A 322 25.47 13.11 8.35
C LYS A 322 26.76 12.57 7.74
N LYS A 323 26.98 11.25 7.82
CA LYS A 323 28.11 10.59 7.15
C LYS A 323 27.70 10.18 5.74
N ARG A 324 28.38 10.75 4.74
CA ARG A 324 28.15 10.42 3.32
C ARG A 324 28.31 8.93 3.01
N THR A 325 29.22 8.22 3.69
CA THR A 325 29.40 6.77 3.54
C THR A 325 28.15 5.98 3.92
N ASP A 326 27.47 6.42 4.98
CA ASP A 326 26.28 5.76 5.51
C ASP A 326 25.09 6.05 4.59
N ALA A 327 25.00 7.28 4.06
CA ALA A 327 24.05 7.67 3.03
C ALA A 327 24.21 6.83 1.75
N ILE A 328 25.44 6.68 1.23
CA ILE A 328 25.72 5.87 0.03
C ILE A 328 25.39 4.39 0.27
N SER A 329 25.74 3.86 1.43
CA SER A 329 25.42 2.47 1.79
C SER A 329 23.91 2.24 1.87
N PHE A 330 23.19 3.19 2.47
CA PHE A 330 21.73 3.18 2.52
C PHE A 330 21.11 3.24 1.13
N ASP A 331 21.59 4.13 0.26
CA ASP A 331 21.11 4.28 -1.11
C ASP A 331 21.35 3.05 -1.95
N ALA A 332 22.53 2.42 -1.84
CA ALA A 332 22.81 1.16 -2.54
C ALA A 332 21.81 0.05 -2.13
N ARG A 333 21.44 0.01 -0.85
CA ARG A 333 20.43 -0.91 -0.33
C ARG A 333 19.03 -0.56 -0.84
N MET A 334 18.65 0.71 -0.85
CA MET A 334 17.35 1.18 -1.33
C MET A 334 17.19 1.05 -2.84
N ALA A 335 18.26 1.24 -3.63
CA ALA A 335 18.28 1.02 -5.06
C ALA A 335 17.89 -0.43 -5.43
N LYS A 336 18.24 -1.39 -4.56
CA LYS A 336 17.76 -2.77 -4.67
C LYS A 336 16.34 -2.91 -4.15
N ALA A 337 16.06 -2.50 -2.90
CA ALA A 337 14.78 -2.71 -2.23
C ALA A 337 13.58 -2.08 -2.95
N LEU A 338 13.78 -0.88 -3.51
CA LEU A 338 12.74 -0.12 -4.19
C LEU A 338 12.60 -0.53 -5.66
N ARG A 339 13.50 -1.35 -6.22
CA ARG A 339 13.42 -1.73 -7.64
C ARG A 339 12.11 -2.47 -7.92
N ALA A 340 11.26 -1.84 -8.72
CA ALA A 340 9.98 -2.39 -9.13
C ALA A 340 10.11 -3.25 -10.39
N GLU A 341 9.27 -4.27 -10.52
CA GLU A 341 9.13 -5.08 -11.76
C GLU A 341 7.95 -4.63 -12.63
N SER A 342 7.16 -3.65 -12.19
CA SER A 342 5.94 -3.23 -12.88
C SER A 342 6.27 -2.27 -14.02
N HIS A 343 6.56 -2.79 -15.21
CA HIS A 343 6.72 -1.98 -16.42
C HIS A 343 5.61 -2.30 -17.42
N PHE A 344 4.92 -1.28 -17.97
CA PHE A 344 4.13 -1.50 -19.18
C PHE A 344 5.05 -1.46 -20.40
N CYS A 345 5.52 -2.63 -20.82
CA CYS A 345 6.28 -2.74 -22.05
C CYS A 345 5.37 -2.88 -23.25
N ARG A 346 5.34 -1.83 -24.08
CA ARG A 346 4.80 -1.84 -25.45
C ARG A 346 5.93 -2.20 -26.42
N PRO A 347 5.65 -2.70 -27.64
CA PRO A 347 6.63 -2.68 -28.72
C PRO A 347 7.19 -1.26 -28.87
N GLY A 348 8.51 -1.13 -28.92
CA GLY A 348 9.17 0.16 -29.05
C GLY A 348 9.16 0.64 -30.50
N ASP A 349 9.46 1.93 -30.68
CA ASP A 349 9.54 2.55 -32.00
C ASP A 349 10.83 2.17 -32.75
N GLY A 350 11.77 1.49 -32.06
CA GLY A 350 13.10 1.10 -32.57
C GLY A 350 13.13 -0.16 -33.44
N GLY A 351 12.00 -0.57 -34.03
CA GLY A 351 11.91 -1.72 -34.93
C GLY A 351 11.57 -3.07 -34.28
N PRO A 352 11.55 -4.18 -35.06
CA PRO A 352 11.11 -5.49 -34.61
C PRO A 352 11.96 -6.01 -33.45
N GLY A 353 11.33 -6.22 -32.29
CA GLY A 353 12.00 -6.68 -31.07
C GLY A 353 12.34 -5.56 -30.08
N SER A 354 12.22 -4.29 -30.46
CA SER A 354 12.33 -3.18 -29.51
C SER A 354 11.12 -3.16 -28.56
N ARG A 355 11.34 -2.81 -27.29
CA ARG A 355 10.29 -2.65 -26.27
C ARG A 355 10.42 -1.28 -25.63
N SER A 356 9.37 -0.46 -25.70
CA SER A 356 9.23 0.77 -24.92
C SER A 356 8.47 0.45 -23.65
N CYS A 357 9.16 0.48 -22.51
CA CYS A 357 8.58 0.21 -21.21
C CYS A 357 8.12 1.52 -20.57
N GLU A 358 6.88 1.88 -20.84
CA GLU A 358 6.23 3.02 -20.22
C GLU A 358 5.85 2.64 -18.78
N ILE A 359 6.44 3.38 -17.84
CA ILE A 359 6.02 3.49 -16.44
C ILE A 359 6.41 2.32 -15.52
N GLY A 360 7.50 2.53 -14.78
CA GLY A 360 7.80 1.88 -13.51
C GLY A 360 7.27 2.70 -12.33
N PHE A 361 7.17 2.11 -11.14
CA PHE A 361 7.00 2.93 -9.93
C PHE A 361 8.21 3.84 -9.77
N GLU A 362 7.96 5.13 -9.54
CA GLU A 362 9.04 6.09 -9.32
C GLU A 362 9.89 5.61 -8.14
N ILE A 363 11.21 5.68 -8.31
CA ILE A 363 12.16 5.39 -7.25
C ILE A 363 12.47 6.75 -6.61
N PRO A 364 12.13 6.95 -5.32
CA PRO A 364 12.52 8.15 -4.59
C PRO A 364 14.02 8.43 -4.71
N ALA A 365 14.39 9.71 -4.74
CA ALA A 365 15.78 10.15 -4.72
C ALA A 365 16.55 9.54 -3.53
N GLY A 366 17.83 9.27 -3.78
CA GLY A 366 18.76 8.81 -2.76
C GLY A 366 19.07 9.91 -1.76
N VAL A 367 19.38 9.53 -0.52
CA VAL A 367 19.72 10.47 0.55
C VAL A 367 21.15 10.99 0.45
N ALA A 368 22.04 10.35 -0.31
CA ALA A 368 23.42 10.78 -0.46
C ALA A 368 23.57 12.02 -1.34
N ASP A 369 22.67 12.20 -2.31
CA ASP A 369 22.73 13.28 -3.29
C ASP A 369 21.77 14.42 -2.94
N ASP A 370 20.70 14.13 -2.21
CA ASP A 370 19.73 15.12 -1.68
C ASP A 370 20.03 15.48 -0.22
N ALA A 371 21.19 16.11 0.01
CA ALA A 371 21.70 16.43 1.35
C ALA A 371 21.41 17.89 1.80
N ASP A 372 20.73 18.70 0.99
CA ASP A 372 20.35 20.07 1.36
C ASP A 372 18.97 20.07 2.06
N CYS A 373 18.99 19.70 3.34
CA CYS A 373 17.78 19.61 4.16
C CYS A 373 17.04 20.94 4.27
N ASP A 374 17.75 22.07 4.24
CA ASP A 374 17.13 23.38 4.28
C ASP A 374 16.43 23.73 2.95
N ALA A 375 16.98 23.30 1.81
CA ALA A 375 16.28 23.39 0.53
C ALA A 375 15.00 22.55 0.51
N LEU A 376 15.03 21.33 1.07
CA LEU A 376 13.83 20.49 1.19
C LEU A 376 12.75 21.15 2.05
N ARG A 377 13.14 21.74 3.18
CA ARG A 377 12.22 22.53 4.05
C ARG A 377 11.60 23.69 3.27
N ARG A 378 12.41 24.50 2.56
CA ARG A 378 11.92 25.61 1.73
C ARG A 378 11.01 25.15 0.59
N ALA A 379 11.35 24.04 -0.08
CA ALA A 379 10.59 23.52 -1.21
C ALA A 379 9.21 22.99 -0.82
N TRP A 380 9.03 22.63 0.45
CA TRP A 380 7.74 22.24 1.00
C TRP A 380 6.74 23.40 1.04
N ASP A 381 7.23 24.59 1.39
CA ASP A 381 6.44 25.82 1.54
C ASP A 381 6.04 26.43 0.18
N GLU A 382 6.65 26.00 -0.93
CA GLU A 382 6.32 26.50 -2.26
C GLU A 382 4.91 26.08 -2.71
N PRO A 383 4.07 27.02 -3.17
CA PRO A 383 2.72 26.74 -3.66
C PRO A 383 2.76 26.10 -5.06
N SER A 384 3.28 24.88 -5.19
CA SER A 384 3.03 24.11 -6.41
C SER A 384 1.65 23.48 -6.35
N GLY A 385 0.79 23.85 -7.31
CA GLY A 385 -0.60 23.42 -7.39
C GLY A 385 -0.85 21.93 -7.63
N SER A 386 0.19 21.08 -7.76
CA SER A 386 0.03 19.63 -7.91
C SER A 386 0.95 18.85 -6.97
N PHE A 387 0.41 17.76 -6.40
CA PHE A 387 1.16 16.79 -5.60
C PHE A 387 2.39 16.27 -6.34
N ARG A 388 2.28 16.01 -7.64
CA ARG A 388 3.41 15.59 -8.50
C ARG A 388 4.51 16.64 -8.58
N GLY A 389 4.19 17.94 -8.56
CA GLY A 389 5.20 19.00 -8.54
C GLY A 389 6.01 19.03 -7.25
N ARG A 390 5.35 18.83 -6.10
CA ARG A 390 6.02 18.67 -4.80
C ARG A 390 6.83 17.38 -4.76
N TYR A 391 6.21 16.26 -5.14
CA TYR A 391 6.86 14.95 -5.16
C TYR A 391 8.09 14.97 -6.07
N ALA A 392 7.98 15.37 -7.33
CA ALA A 392 9.11 15.47 -8.25
C ALA A 392 10.25 16.35 -7.72
N ARG A 393 10.00 17.39 -6.92
CA ARG A 393 11.09 18.15 -6.29
C ARG A 393 11.76 17.42 -5.13
N MET A 394 11.02 16.58 -4.40
CA MET A 394 11.50 15.74 -3.30
C MET A 394 12.02 14.36 -3.74
N SER A 395 11.69 13.94 -4.97
CA SER A 395 11.91 12.57 -5.46
C SER A 395 12.68 12.49 -6.78
N ALA A 396 12.75 13.56 -7.58
CA ALA A 396 13.36 13.44 -8.90
C ALA A 396 14.87 13.29 -8.79
N HIS A 397 15.32 12.10 -9.16
CA HIS A 397 16.55 11.98 -9.91
C HIS A 397 16.39 12.82 -11.19
N LYS A 398 17.22 13.84 -11.36
CA LYS A 398 17.51 14.32 -12.72
C LYS A 398 18.27 13.18 -13.38
N ASP A 399 17.61 12.42 -14.23
CA ASP A 399 18.31 11.67 -15.26
C ASP A 399 18.99 12.72 -16.16
N SER A 400 20.30 12.86 -16.00
CA SER A 400 21.19 13.53 -16.95
C SER A 400 21.77 12.51 -17.91
#